data_AF-A0A396HSV7-F1
#
_entry.id   AF-A0A396HSV7-F1
#
_cell.length_a   1.000
_cell.length_b   1.000
_cell.length_c   1.000
_cell.angle_alpha   90.00
_cell.angle_beta   90.00
_cell.angle_gamma   90.00
#
_symmetry.space_group_name_H-M   'P 1'
#
loop_
_entity.id
_entity.type
_entity.pdbx_description
1 polymer ?
#
loop_
_entity_poly.entity_id
_entity_poly.type
_entity_poly.pdbx_seq_one_letter_code
_entity_poly.pdbx_strand_id
1 'polypeptide(L)'
;MIDVLTHLLAELISPPAISVFFGFLFGAVAWLRNLIIGDNAPFRVIQSTLELLGNGTIPCITLLLGGNLTAGLKSSSVKPLTLICIIITRLFVLPVIGLFIVKAAANYGFLPVDPLFQYTLVMQYAMPPAMSISTMAQVFDVGNEECSVILLWAYSAAAIALTAWSTFLLWLLSY
;
A
#
# COMPACT_ATOMS: atom_id res chain seq x y z
N MET A 1 -23.27 17.56 10.49
CA MET A 1 -23.44 16.09 10.31
C MET A 1 -23.72 15.76 8.85
N ILE A 2 -24.64 16.47 8.19
CA ILE A 2 -24.90 16.32 6.75
C ILE A 2 -23.67 16.70 5.91
N ASP A 3 -22.97 17.80 6.23
CA ASP A 3 -21.74 18.19 5.50
C ASP A 3 -20.60 17.18 5.63
N VAL A 4 -20.48 16.55 6.80
CA VAL A 4 -19.49 15.48 7.02
C VAL A 4 -19.86 14.25 6.20
N LEU A 5 -21.15 13.92 6.08
CA LEU A 5 -21.63 12.81 5.29
C LEU A 5 -21.43 13.05 3.78
N THR A 6 -21.69 14.25 3.29
CA THR A 6 -21.50 14.60 1.86
C THR A 6 -20.02 14.61 1.48
N HIS A 7 -19.13 15.10 2.35
CA HIS A 7 -17.69 15.01 2.16
C HIS A 7 -17.21 13.55 2.11
N LEU A 8 -17.66 12.70 3.03
CA LEU A 8 -17.32 11.27 3.00
C LEU A 8 -17.85 10.57 1.75
N LEU A 9 -19.06 10.92 1.28
CA LEU A 9 -19.63 10.37 0.05
C LEU A 9 -18.80 10.78 -1.18
N ALA A 10 -18.35 12.03 -1.22
CA ALA A 10 -17.50 12.55 -2.29
C ALA A 10 -16.12 11.87 -2.31
N GLU A 11 -15.53 11.64 -1.14
CA GLU A 11 -14.26 10.89 -0.98
C GLU A 11 -14.42 9.42 -1.42
N LEU A 12 -15.56 8.81 -1.13
CA LEU A 12 -15.89 7.43 -1.51
C LEU A 12 -16.10 7.27 -3.03
N ILE A 13 -16.51 8.34 -3.69
CA ILE A 13 -16.67 8.45 -5.16
C ILE A 13 -15.35 8.85 -5.83
N SER A 14 -14.25 8.94 -5.09
CA SER A 14 -12.95 9.20 -5.69
C SER A 14 -12.63 8.15 -6.77
N PRO A 15 -12.05 8.55 -7.92
CA PRO A 15 -11.76 7.64 -9.01
C PRO A 15 -10.99 6.37 -8.61
N PRO A 16 -10.00 6.42 -7.68
CA PRO A 16 -9.31 5.23 -7.20
C PRO A 16 -10.22 4.28 -6.42
N ALA A 17 -11.11 4.79 -5.56
CA ALA A 17 -12.01 3.97 -4.76
C ALA A 17 -13.00 3.21 -5.64
N ILE A 18 -13.60 3.91 -6.62
CA ILE A 18 -14.50 3.30 -7.61
C ILE A 18 -13.75 2.24 -8.43
N SER A 19 -12.52 2.54 -8.85
CA SER A 19 -11.69 1.61 -9.64
C SER A 19 -11.38 0.33 -8.86
N VAL A 20 -11.02 0.44 -7.56
CA VAL A 20 -10.76 -0.71 -6.69
C VAL A 20 -12.03 -1.54 -6.49
N PHE A 21 -13.19 -0.90 -6.30
CA PHE A 21 -14.46 -1.60 -6.14
C PHE A 21 -14.81 -2.45 -7.38
N PHE A 22 -14.74 -1.86 -8.58
CA PHE A 22 -14.97 -2.60 -9.81
C PHE A 22 -13.90 -3.66 -10.04
N GLY A 23 -12.61 -3.36 -9.81
CA GLY A 23 -11.54 -4.35 -9.91
C GLY A 23 -11.79 -5.58 -9.02
N PHE A 24 -12.21 -5.35 -7.78
CA PHE A 24 -12.59 -6.41 -6.86
C PHE A 24 -13.82 -7.19 -7.33
N LEU A 25 -14.88 -6.50 -7.77
CA LEU A 25 -16.10 -7.13 -8.29
C LEU A 25 -15.80 -8.07 -9.47
N PHE A 26 -15.02 -7.59 -10.44
CA PHE A 26 -14.63 -8.36 -11.63
C PHE A 26 -13.64 -9.50 -11.29
N GLY A 27 -12.79 -9.33 -10.28
CA GLY A 27 -11.86 -10.38 -9.82
C GLY A 27 -12.51 -11.47 -8.95
N ALA A 28 -13.49 -11.12 -8.12
CA ALA A 28 -14.12 -12.03 -7.16
C ALA A 28 -15.21 -12.91 -7.79
N VAL A 29 -15.92 -12.41 -8.81
CA VAL A 29 -17.01 -13.15 -9.46
C VAL A 29 -16.45 -14.06 -10.55
N ALA A 30 -16.49 -15.38 -10.34
CA ALA A 30 -15.87 -16.38 -11.23
C ALA A 30 -16.30 -16.29 -12.71
N TRP A 31 -17.59 -16.04 -12.99
CA TRP A 31 -18.08 -15.88 -14.36
C TRP A 31 -17.49 -14.64 -15.05
N LEU A 32 -17.39 -13.54 -14.30
CA LEU A 32 -16.89 -12.26 -14.80
C LEU A 32 -15.35 -12.30 -14.97
N ARG A 33 -14.67 -12.96 -14.03
CA ARG A 33 -13.24 -13.25 -14.09
C ARG A 33 -12.89 -14.06 -15.33
N ASN A 34 -13.59 -15.16 -15.61
CA ASN A 34 -13.30 -16.02 -16.78
C ASN A 34 -13.57 -15.33 -18.13
N LEU A 35 -14.36 -14.25 -18.14
CA LEU A 35 -14.65 -13.48 -19.34
C LEU A 35 -13.52 -12.53 -19.74
N ILE A 36 -12.71 -12.11 -18.77
CA ILE A 36 -11.63 -11.12 -18.94
C ILE A 36 -10.24 -11.77 -18.76
N ILE A 37 -10.11 -12.71 -17.83
CA ILE A 37 -8.85 -13.34 -17.40
C ILE A 37 -8.73 -14.75 -17.99
N GLY A 38 -7.71 -14.95 -18.83
CA GLY A 38 -7.34 -16.25 -19.41
C GLY A 38 -6.99 -16.19 -20.89
N ASP A 39 -6.22 -17.16 -21.39
CA ASP A 39 -5.69 -17.15 -22.76
C ASP A 39 -6.79 -17.20 -23.84
N ASN A 40 -7.91 -17.86 -23.55
CA ASN A 40 -9.07 -17.97 -24.43
C ASN A 40 -10.23 -17.03 -24.06
N ALA A 41 -10.01 -16.03 -23.20
CA ALA A 41 -11.06 -15.13 -22.74
C ALA A 41 -11.48 -14.12 -23.84
N PRO A 42 -12.79 -13.90 -24.07
CA PRO A 42 -13.27 -13.03 -25.15
C PRO A 42 -12.88 -11.55 -24.97
N PHE A 43 -12.71 -11.08 -23.73
CA PHE A 43 -12.31 -9.69 -23.42
C PHE A 43 -10.86 -9.57 -22.92
N ARG A 44 -9.98 -10.49 -23.32
CA ARG A 44 -8.55 -10.44 -22.97
C ARG A 44 -7.87 -9.10 -23.27
N VAL A 45 -8.32 -8.38 -24.30
CA VAL A 45 -7.80 -7.04 -24.64
C VAL A 45 -7.88 -6.08 -23.46
N ILE A 46 -8.97 -6.12 -22.68
CA ILE A 46 -9.15 -5.27 -21.50
C ILE A 46 -8.08 -5.60 -20.46
N GLN A 47 -7.87 -6.88 -20.15
CA GLN A 47 -6.82 -7.32 -19.23
C GLN A 47 -5.44 -6.87 -19.72
N SER A 48 -5.11 -7.12 -20.99
CA SER A 48 -3.79 -6.78 -21.55
C SER A 48 -3.54 -5.27 -21.55
N THR A 49 -4.54 -4.44 -21.81
CA THR A 49 -4.41 -2.98 -21.70
C THR A 49 -4.23 -2.55 -20.25
N LEU A 50 -4.98 -3.13 -19.30
CA LEU A 50 -4.85 -2.84 -17.87
C LEU A 50 -3.47 -3.26 -17.33
N GLU A 51 -2.96 -4.41 -17.75
CA GLU A 51 -1.61 -4.88 -17.41
C GLU A 51 -0.53 -3.96 -18.00
N LEU A 52 -0.67 -3.54 -19.26
CA LEU A 52 0.25 -2.60 -19.88
C LEU A 52 0.28 -1.26 -19.15
N LEU A 53 -0.90 -0.70 -18.84
CA LEU A 53 -1.03 0.54 -18.07
C LEU A 53 -0.49 0.39 -16.65
N GLY A 54 -0.79 -0.72 -15.98
CA GLY A 54 -0.30 -1.02 -14.63
C GLY A 54 1.22 -1.11 -14.58
N ASN A 55 1.82 -1.86 -15.51
CA ASN A 55 3.28 -1.98 -15.64
C ASN A 55 3.95 -0.62 -15.93
N GLY A 56 3.32 0.23 -16.74
CA GLY A 56 3.79 1.60 -16.98
C GLY A 56 3.58 2.54 -15.78
N THR A 57 2.57 2.27 -14.94
CA THR A 57 2.25 3.11 -13.78
C THR A 57 3.25 2.90 -12.63
N ILE A 58 3.79 1.69 -12.46
CA ILE A 58 4.81 1.39 -11.42
C ILE A 58 6.03 2.35 -11.48
N PRO A 59 6.72 2.51 -12.63
CA PRO A 59 7.83 3.45 -12.72
C PRO A 59 7.37 4.91 -12.62
N CYS A 60 6.19 5.27 -13.16
CA CYS A 60 5.64 6.63 -13.05
C CYS A 60 5.41 7.04 -11.59
N ILE A 61 4.79 6.17 -10.79
CA ILE A 61 4.59 6.38 -9.35
C ILE A 61 5.94 6.47 -8.63
N THR A 62 6.93 5.66 -9.03
CA THR A 62 8.27 5.72 -8.46
C THR A 62 8.98 7.05 -8.77
N LEU A 63 8.84 7.56 -10.00
CA LEU A 63 9.35 8.88 -10.38
C LEU A 63 8.65 10.01 -9.63
N LEU A 64 7.33 9.91 -9.46
CA LEU A 64 6.54 10.85 -8.66
C LEU A 64 7.02 10.86 -7.21
N LEU A 65 7.27 9.70 -6.61
CA LEU A 65 7.89 9.59 -5.29
C LEU A 65 9.21 10.37 -5.28
N GLY A 66 10.13 10.05 -6.19
CA GLY A 66 11.43 10.71 -6.29
C GLY A 66 11.32 12.23 -6.43
N GLY A 67 10.37 12.71 -7.23
CA GLY A 67 10.04 14.14 -7.36
C GLY A 67 9.59 14.74 -6.03
N ASN A 68 8.67 14.09 -5.33
CA ASN A 68 8.17 14.51 -4.01
C ASN A 68 9.31 14.57 -2.98
N LEU A 69 10.26 13.63 -3.03
CA LEU A 69 11.40 13.58 -2.13
C LEU A 69 12.38 14.77 -2.29
N THR A 70 12.39 15.44 -3.45
CA THR A 70 13.31 16.59 -3.67
C THR A 70 13.02 17.77 -2.74
N ALA A 71 11.76 18.00 -2.37
CA ALA A 71 11.38 19.01 -1.39
C ALA A 71 11.86 18.61 0.02
N GLY A 72 11.76 17.33 0.37
CA GLY A 72 12.21 16.80 1.65
C GLY A 72 13.73 16.86 1.86
N LEU A 73 14.53 16.82 0.79
CA LEU A 73 15.99 16.97 0.88
C LEU A 73 16.44 18.40 1.20
N LYS A 74 15.64 19.41 0.83
CA LYS A 74 15.98 20.83 1.00
C LYS A 74 15.42 21.43 2.28
N SER A 75 14.45 20.76 2.90
CA SER A 75 13.69 21.29 4.03
C SER A 75 13.99 20.50 5.32
N SER A 76 14.26 21.22 6.42
CA SER A 76 14.46 20.66 7.76
C SER A 76 13.26 21.00 8.66
N SER A 77 12.07 20.79 8.14
CA SER A 77 10.83 21.30 8.72
C SER A 77 10.30 20.41 9.86
N VAL A 78 10.57 19.09 9.80
CA VAL A 78 10.11 18.11 10.80
C VAL A 78 11.15 17.90 11.90
N LYS A 79 10.71 17.86 13.17
CA LYS A 79 11.57 17.47 14.30
C LYS A 79 12.09 16.02 14.12
N PRO A 80 13.40 15.76 14.30
CA PRO A 80 13.99 14.42 14.14
C PRO A 80 13.35 13.35 15.03
N LEU A 81 12.93 13.74 16.24
CA LEU A 81 12.27 12.84 17.18
C LEU A 81 10.94 12.31 16.63
N THR A 82 10.14 13.18 16.00
CA THR A 82 8.87 12.79 15.37
C THR A 82 9.09 11.81 14.22
N LEU A 83 10.11 12.05 13.39
CA LEU A 83 10.50 11.14 12.31
C LEU A 83 10.87 9.74 12.84
N ILE A 84 11.74 9.68 13.85
CA ILE A 84 12.16 8.42 14.46
C ILE A 84 10.95 7.67 15.03
N CYS A 85 10.05 8.36 15.73
CA CYS A 85 8.82 7.77 16.26
C CYS A 85 7.92 7.20 15.15
N ILE A 86 7.72 7.92 14.04
CA ILE A 86 6.92 7.45 12.90
C ILE A 86 7.56 6.20 12.30
N ILE A 87 8.87 6.21 12.07
CA ILE A 87 9.60 5.10 11.46
C ILE A 87 9.52 3.85 12.34
N ILE A 88 9.80 3.98 13.65
CA ILE A 88 9.73 2.85 14.59
C ILE A 88 8.30 2.28 14.66
N THR A 89 7.30 3.16 14.80
CA THR A 89 5.91 2.72 14.92
C THR A 89 5.43 2.02 13.64
N ARG A 90 5.75 2.58 12.47
CA ARG A 90 5.31 2.06 11.17
C ARG A 90 6.06 0.78 10.77
N LEU A 91 7.39 0.75 10.91
CA LEU A 91 8.22 -0.34 10.37
C LEU A 91 8.51 -1.47 11.37
N PHE A 92 8.25 -1.26 12.67
CA PHE A 92 8.47 -2.30 13.69
C PHE A 92 7.20 -2.61 14.49
N VAL A 93 6.56 -1.61 15.11
CA VAL A 93 5.41 -1.86 15.98
C VAL A 93 4.23 -2.43 15.20
N LEU A 94 3.86 -1.80 14.07
CA LEU A 94 2.79 -2.26 13.19
C LEU A 94 2.96 -3.71 12.69
N PRO A 95 4.11 -4.10 12.09
CA PRO A 95 4.28 -5.46 11.60
C PRO A 95 4.39 -6.50 12.72
N VAL A 96 4.91 -6.15 13.90
CA VAL A 96 4.87 -7.04 15.07
C VAL A 96 3.41 -7.32 15.48
N ILE A 97 2.59 -6.27 15.58
CA ILE A 97 1.15 -6.42 15.87
C ILE A 97 0.47 -7.25 14.77
N GLY A 98 0.75 -6.96 13.50
CA GLY A 98 0.24 -7.71 12.35
C GLY A 98 0.58 -9.20 12.42
N LEU A 99 1.81 -9.55 12.79
CA LEU A 99 2.24 -10.94 12.98
C LEU A 99 1.42 -11.62 14.08
N PHE A 100 1.22 -10.97 15.23
CA PHE A 100 0.39 -11.55 16.30
C PHE A 100 -1.06 -11.75 15.87
N ILE A 101 -1.65 -10.77 15.18
CA ILE A 101 -3.03 -10.87 14.67
C ILE A 101 -3.15 -12.01 13.67
N VAL A 102 -2.24 -12.09 12.69
CA VAL A 102 -2.27 -13.13 11.65
C VAL A 102 -2.06 -14.51 12.28
N LYS A 103 -1.09 -14.66 13.19
CA LYS A 103 -0.83 -15.94 13.86
C LYS A 103 -1.99 -16.37 14.76
N ALA A 104 -2.62 -15.43 15.47
CA ALA A 104 -3.82 -15.72 16.24
C ALA A 104 -4.97 -16.18 15.33
N ALA A 105 -5.25 -15.45 14.26
CA ALA A 105 -6.30 -15.79 13.30
C ALA A 105 -6.03 -17.16 12.62
N ALA A 106 -4.76 -17.50 12.37
CA ALA A 106 -4.38 -18.81 11.83
C ALA A 106 -4.64 -19.94 12.84
N ASN A 107 -4.27 -19.75 14.11
CA ASN A 107 -4.52 -20.73 15.17
C ASN A 107 -6.03 -20.98 15.41
N TYR A 108 -6.88 -19.96 15.22
CA TYR A 108 -8.34 -20.08 15.31
C TYR A 108 -9.00 -20.60 14.02
N GLY A 109 -8.22 -20.91 12.97
CA GLY A 109 -8.74 -21.48 11.72
C GLY A 109 -9.47 -20.49 10.81
N PHE A 110 -9.33 -19.17 11.02
CA PHE A 110 -9.93 -18.14 10.16
C PHE A 110 -9.16 -17.90 8.86
N LEU A 111 -7.90 -18.34 8.80
CA LEU A 111 -7.02 -18.13 7.66
C LEU A 111 -6.79 -19.43 6.87
N PRO A 112 -6.68 -19.35 5.54
CA PRO A 112 -6.17 -20.44 4.72
C PRO A 112 -4.83 -20.94 5.25
N VAL A 113 -4.60 -22.25 5.15
CA VAL A 113 -3.36 -22.93 5.59
C VAL A 113 -2.14 -22.50 4.76
N ASP A 114 -2.34 -21.80 3.63
CA ASP A 114 -1.28 -21.39 2.73
C ASP A 114 -0.29 -20.40 3.40
N PRO A 115 0.99 -20.79 3.57
CA PRO A 115 2.02 -19.92 4.16
C PRO A 115 2.22 -18.62 3.37
N LEU A 116 2.01 -18.63 2.04
CA LEU A 116 2.13 -17.43 1.21
C LEU A 116 1.03 -16.40 1.53
N PHE A 117 -0.16 -16.85 1.91
CA PHE A 117 -1.25 -15.97 2.30
C PHE A 117 -0.92 -15.25 3.61
N GLN A 118 -0.42 -15.99 4.60
CA GLN A 118 0.01 -15.41 5.88
C GLN A 118 1.19 -14.46 5.70
N TYR A 119 2.17 -14.82 4.86
CA TYR A 119 3.29 -13.94 4.49
C TYR A 119 2.79 -12.60 3.94
N THR A 120 1.88 -12.64 2.95
CA THR A 120 1.34 -11.44 2.30
C THR A 120 0.60 -10.55 3.30
N LEU A 121 -0.20 -11.16 4.20
CA LEU A 121 -0.94 -10.45 5.24
C LEU A 121 -0.05 -9.78 6.28
N VAL A 122 1.12 -10.32 6.62
CA VAL A 122 2.05 -9.65 7.54
C VAL A 122 2.88 -8.60 6.80
N MET A 123 3.32 -8.91 5.56
CA MET A 123 4.11 -7.99 4.76
C MET A 123 3.40 -6.67 4.47
N GLN A 124 2.08 -6.66 4.27
CA GLN A 124 1.32 -5.40 4.09
C GLN A 124 1.44 -4.46 5.31
N TYR A 125 1.62 -4.99 6.53
CA TYR A 125 1.82 -4.17 7.74
C TYR A 125 3.25 -3.60 7.83
N ALA A 126 4.23 -4.21 7.16
CA ALA A 126 5.62 -3.75 7.11
C ALA A 126 5.87 -2.71 5.99
N MET A 127 4.87 -2.41 5.16
CA MET A 127 5.03 -1.49 4.03
C MET A 127 5.21 -0.03 4.49
N PRO A 128 6.00 0.77 3.75
CA PRO A 128 6.16 2.19 4.03
C PRO A 128 4.82 2.94 3.97
N PRO A 129 4.76 4.17 4.52
CA PRO A 129 3.57 5.00 4.44
C PRO A 129 3.09 5.21 3.00
N ALA A 130 1.77 5.23 2.83
CA ALA A 130 1.16 5.30 1.51
C ALA A 130 1.46 6.65 0.82
N MET A 131 1.96 6.59 -0.40
CA MET A 131 2.22 7.78 -1.23
C MET A 131 0.96 8.60 -1.49
N SER A 132 -0.22 7.97 -1.51
CA SER A 132 -1.50 8.65 -1.70
C SER A 132 -1.75 9.76 -0.66
N ILE A 133 -1.23 9.63 0.56
CA ILE A 133 -1.35 10.65 1.61
C ILE A 133 -0.53 11.90 1.23
N SER A 134 0.66 11.71 0.65
CA SER A 134 1.50 12.81 0.17
C SER A 134 0.93 13.48 -1.06
N THR A 135 0.39 12.71 -2.01
CA THR A 135 -0.27 13.31 -3.18
C THR A 135 -1.48 14.13 -2.78
N MET A 136 -2.24 13.70 -1.76
CA MET A 136 -3.33 14.52 -1.23
C MET A 136 -2.80 15.80 -0.57
N ALA A 137 -1.79 15.70 0.30
CA ALA A 137 -1.15 16.86 0.90
C ALA A 137 -0.65 17.88 -0.16
N GLN A 138 -0.16 17.39 -1.30
CA GLN A 138 0.26 18.20 -2.43
C GLN A 138 -0.88 18.87 -3.18
N VAL A 139 -1.95 18.12 -3.48
CA VAL A 139 -3.13 18.66 -4.18
C VAL A 139 -3.79 19.78 -3.36
N PHE A 140 -3.80 19.63 -2.04
CA PHE A 140 -4.34 20.64 -1.13
C PHE A 140 -3.33 21.73 -0.73
N ASP A 141 -2.08 21.64 -1.19
CA ASP A 141 -0.96 22.54 -0.86
C ASP A 141 -0.74 22.72 0.66
N VAL A 142 -1.04 21.67 1.45
CA VAL A 142 -0.90 21.68 2.91
C VAL A 142 0.22 20.74 3.34
N GLY A 143 1.24 21.27 4.01
CA GLY A 143 2.27 20.44 4.67
C GLY A 143 3.09 19.57 3.71
N ASN A 144 3.23 19.98 2.45
CA ASN A 144 3.94 19.24 1.41
C ASN A 144 5.41 18.96 1.79
N GLU A 145 6.10 19.96 2.35
CA GLU A 145 7.49 19.80 2.79
C GLU A 145 7.63 18.79 3.93
N GLU A 146 6.80 18.91 4.98
CA GLU A 146 6.79 17.98 6.12
C GLU A 146 6.53 16.53 5.67
N CYS A 147 5.53 16.34 4.80
CA CYS A 147 5.18 15.04 4.28
C CYS A 147 6.31 14.45 3.43
N SER A 148 6.96 15.27 2.61
CA SER A 148 8.09 14.87 1.78
C SER A 148 9.31 14.44 2.61
N VAL A 149 9.62 15.12 3.71
CA VAL A 149 10.68 14.73 4.65
C VAL A 149 10.33 13.38 5.31
N ILE A 150 9.08 13.20 5.74
CA ILE A 150 8.63 11.94 6.35
C ILE A 150 8.74 10.78 5.36
N LEU A 151 8.29 10.97 4.12
CA LEU A 151 8.41 9.94 3.09
C LEU A 151 9.89 9.62 2.79
N LEU A 152 10.75 10.63 2.67
CA LEU A 152 12.18 10.43 2.36
C LEU A 152 12.81 9.45 3.35
N TRP A 153 12.67 9.74 4.64
CA TRP A 153 13.29 8.95 5.70
C TRP A 153 12.58 7.61 5.90
N ALA A 154 11.25 7.57 5.80
CA ALA A 154 10.49 6.33 5.95
C ALA A 154 10.78 5.33 4.82
N TYR A 155 10.85 5.78 3.56
CA TYR A 155 11.17 4.91 2.42
C TYR A 155 12.64 4.46 2.44
N SER A 156 13.56 5.34 2.85
CA SER A 156 14.97 4.96 3.05
C SER A 156 15.13 3.89 4.12
N ALA A 157 14.47 4.05 5.27
CA ALA A 157 14.48 3.04 6.33
C ALA A 157 13.74 1.75 5.91
N ALA A 158 12.66 1.88 5.13
CA ALA A 158 11.89 0.75 4.63
C ALA A 158 12.70 -0.19 3.74
N ALA A 159 13.65 0.33 2.93
CA ALA A 159 14.52 -0.53 2.11
C ALA A 159 15.28 -1.56 2.95
N ILE A 160 15.76 -1.16 4.13
CA ILE A 160 16.47 -2.04 5.07
C ILE A 160 15.47 -2.90 5.84
N ALA A 161 14.42 -2.28 6.40
CA ALA A 161 13.44 -2.96 7.27
C ALA A 161 12.63 -4.02 6.53
N LEU A 162 12.19 -3.77 5.29
CA LEU A 162 11.45 -4.72 4.47
C LEU A 162 12.30 -5.94 4.13
N THR A 163 13.60 -5.75 3.84
CA THR A 163 14.53 -6.85 3.57
C THR A 163 14.74 -7.72 4.80
N ALA A 164 14.83 -7.11 5.98
CA ALA A 164 14.91 -7.84 7.24
C ALA A 164 13.60 -8.61 7.54
N TRP A 165 12.45 -7.96 7.37
CA TRP A 165 11.14 -8.57 7.59
C TRP A 165 10.85 -9.70 6.61
N SER A 166 11.17 -9.54 5.32
CA SER A 166 10.95 -10.60 4.34
C SER A 166 11.77 -11.84 4.67
N THR A 167 13.05 -11.66 5.00
CA THR A 167 13.94 -12.75 5.42
C THR A 167 13.40 -13.45 6.68
N PHE A 168 12.99 -12.66 7.68
CA PHE A 168 12.44 -13.18 8.93
C PHE A 168 11.13 -13.96 8.74
N LEU A 169 10.19 -13.42 7.95
CA LEU A 169 8.89 -14.08 7.71
C LEU A 169 9.04 -15.33 6.87
N LEU A 170 9.92 -15.34 5.87
CA LEU A 170 10.21 -16.55 5.09
C LEU A 170 10.83 -17.64 5.97
N TRP A 171 11.76 -17.28 6.85
CA TRP A 171 12.33 -18.22 7.81
C TRP A 171 11.28 -18.76 8.79
N LEU A 172 10.42 -17.89 9.33
CA LEU A 172 9.39 -18.24 10.29
C LEU A 172 8.27 -19.12 9.70
N LEU A 173 7.89 -18.88 8.44
CA LEU A 173 6.80 -19.60 7.75
C LEU A 173 7.29 -20.84 7.00
N SER A 174 8.61 -20.98 6.79
CA SER A 174 9.21 -22.19 6.24
C SER A 174 9.36 -23.31 7.28
N TYR A 175 9.14 -23.02 8.57
CA TYR A 175 9.22 -23.96 9.69
C TYR A 175 7.82 -24.40 10.13
#